data_AF-A0A060BV61-F1
#
_entry.id   AF-A0A060BV61-F1
#
_cell.length_a   1.000
_cell.length_b   1.000
_cell.length_c   1.000
_cell.angle_alpha   90.00
_cell.angle_beta   90.00
_cell.angle_gamma   90.00
#
_symmetry.space_group_name_H-M   'P 1'
#
loop_
_entity.id
_entity.type
_entity.pdbx_description
1 polymer ?
#
loop_
_entity_poly.entity_id
_entity_poly.type
_entity_poly.pdbx_seq_one_letter_code
_entity_poly.pdbx_strand_id
1 'polypeptide(L)'
;MLTPVCLAALVLAPLGACAPGAASSAVSSTAASSPSSEVALPPTSGTADYQLGGAYDEVAGGTSIDVVVRDATADPLPGAYSVCYVNGFQTQ
;
A
#
# COMPACT_ATOMS: atom_id res chain seq x y z
N MET A 1 -23.34 -33.58 -44.35
CA MET A 1 -23.53 -32.11 -44.26
C MET A 1 -22.23 -31.54 -43.71
N LEU A 2 -21.59 -30.72 -44.52
CA LEU A 2 -20.19 -30.23 -44.49
C LEU A 2 -19.82 -29.45 -43.20
N THR A 3 -18.60 -29.67 -42.69
CA THR A 3 -17.85 -28.72 -41.84
C THR A 3 -17.43 -27.48 -42.64
N PRO A 4 -17.08 -26.36 -41.97
CA PRO A 4 -15.65 -26.04 -41.97
C PRO A 4 -15.11 -25.54 -40.62
N VAL A 5 -13.93 -26.08 -40.31
CA VAL A 5 -12.92 -25.58 -39.38
C VAL A 5 -12.46 -24.20 -39.84
N CYS A 6 -12.50 -23.19 -38.97
CA CYS A 6 -11.79 -21.92 -39.20
C CYS A 6 -10.33 -22.05 -38.74
N LEU A 7 -9.45 -22.06 -39.72
CA LEU A 7 -8.00 -21.97 -39.63
C LEU A 7 -7.57 -20.49 -39.72
N ALA A 8 -6.40 -20.19 -39.13
CA ALA A 8 -5.54 -18.99 -39.30
C ALA A 8 -5.72 -17.89 -38.23
N ALA A 9 -4.67 -17.23 -37.72
CA ALA A 9 -3.28 -17.14 -38.16
C ALA A 9 -2.33 -16.95 -36.95
N LEU A 10 -1.16 -17.60 -37.04
CA LEU A 10 -0.02 -17.43 -36.15
C LEU A 10 0.67 -16.09 -36.49
N VAL A 11 0.65 -15.10 -35.59
CA VAL A 11 1.46 -13.88 -35.75
C VAL A 11 2.80 -14.10 -35.05
N LEU A 12 3.84 -14.26 -35.88
CA LEU A 12 5.23 -14.40 -35.47
C LEU A 12 5.78 -13.02 -35.10
N ALA A 13 6.00 -12.74 -33.81
CA ALA A 13 6.64 -11.50 -33.36
C ALA A 13 8.17 -11.61 -33.50
N PRO A 14 8.86 -10.62 -34.11
CA PRO A 14 10.31 -10.66 -34.27
C PRO A 14 11.03 -10.45 -32.94
N LEU A 15 12.08 -11.26 -32.71
CA LEU A 15 13.03 -11.10 -31.61
C LEU A 15 13.78 -9.78 -31.76
N GLY A 16 13.42 -8.79 -30.93
CA GLY A 16 14.10 -7.51 -30.83
C GLY A 16 15.49 -7.66 -30.20
N ALA A 17 16.49 -7.08 -30.87
CA ALA A 17 17.92 -7.28 -30.67
C ALA A 17 18.46 -6.84 -29.30
N CYS A 18 19.45 -7.61 -28.82
CA CYS A 18 20.32 -7.29 -27.70
C CYS A 18 21.33 -6.21 -28.12
N ALA A 19 21.33 -5.05 -27.45
CA ALA A 19 22.38 -4.04 -27.58
C ALA A 19 23.13 -3.91 -26.23
N PRO A 20 24.47 -4.07 -26.19
CA PRO A 20 25.24 -3.90 -24.96
C PRO A 20 25.73 -2.45 -24.79
N GLY A 21 25.90 -2.03 -23.54
CA GLY A 21 27.03 -1.16 -23.18
C GLY A 21 26.72 0.29 -22.76
N ALA A 22 26.30 0.43 -21.51
CA ALA A 22 26.49 1.53 -20.55
C ALA A 22 27.28 2.79 -20.99
N ALA A 23 26.62 3.95 -20.84
CA ALA A 23 27.26 5.18 -20.39
C ALA A 23 26.53 5.65 -19.12
N SER A 24 27.03 5.22 -17.96
CA SER A 24 26.52 5.65 -16.66
C SER A 24 27.20 6.96 -16.28
N SER A 25 26.60 8.09 -16.63
CA SER A 25 27.00 9.39 -16.09
C SER A 25 26.63 9.41 -14.61
N ALA A 26 27.63 9.28 -13.74
CA ALA A 26 27.46 9.43 -12.30
C ALA A 26 27.09 10.88 -11.99
N VAL A 27 25.79 11.15 -11.89
CA VAL A 27 25.28 12.36 -11.24
C VAL A 27 25.40 12.15 -9.73
N SER A 28 26.39 12.81 -9.13
CA SER A 28 26.49 12.92 -7.67
C SER A 28 25.37 13.83 -7.17
N SER A 29 24.20 13.25 -6.94
CA SER A 29 23.12 13.93 -6.23
C SER A 29 23.48 13.98 -4.75
N THR A 30 24.01 15.12 -4.28
CA THR A 30 23.99 15.48 -2.87
C THR A 30 22.51 15.54 -2.45
N ALA A 31 22.02 14.48 -1.83
CA ALA A 31 20.73 14.49 -1.16
C ALA A 31 20.88 15.39 0.08
N ALA A 32 20.23 16.55 0.05
CA ALA A 32 20.06 17.34 1.26
C ALA A 32 19.23 16.53 2.25
N SER A 33 19.82 16.19 3.40
CA SER A 33 19.10 15.51 4.46
C SER A 33 18.04 16.44 5.04
N SER A 34 16.77 16.17 4.75
CA SER A 34 15.66 16.77 5.49
C SER A 34 15.74 16.37 6.97
N PRO A 35 15.36 17.26 7.91
CA PRO A 35 15.30 16.89 9.31
C PRO A 35 14.33 15.72 9.48
N SER A 36 14.79 14.66 10.15
CA SER A 36 13.93 13.53 10.51
C SER A 36 12.93 14.00 11.54
N SER A 37 11.64 13.92 11.25
CA SER A 37 10.61 14.06 12.28
C SER A 37 10.84 12.98 13.34
N GLU A 38 10.74 13.38 14.61
CA GLU A 38 10.77 12.43 15.72
C GLU A 38 9.55 11.51 15.62
N VAL A 39 9.77 10.21 15.77
CA VAL A 39 8.69 9.22 15.76
C VAL A 39 7.97 9.29 17.10
N ALA A 40 6.69 9.64 17.07
CA ALA A 40 5.81 9.49 18.22
C ALA A 40 5.50 8.01 18.43
N LEU A 41 5.76 7.50 19.65
CA LEU A 41 5.39 6.15 20.02
C LEU A 41 3.89 6.08 20.41
N PRO A 42 3.21 4.94 20.20
CA PRO A 42 1.86 4.76 20.70
C PRO A 42 1.79 4.92 22.23
N PRO A 43 0.68 5.44 22.78
CA PRO A 43 0.39 5.37 24.20
C PRO A 43 0.42 3.92 24.71
N THR A 44 0.95 3.71 25.91
CA THR A 44 1.02 2.38 26.55
C THR A 44 -0.18 2.06 27.44
N SER A 45 -1.14 2.98 27.54
CA SER A 45 -2.35 2.88 28.34
C SER A 45 -3.49 3.64 27.65
N GLY A 46 -4.73 3.23 27.89
CA GLY A 46 -5.92 3.81 27.26
C GLY A 46 -6.76 2.75 26.55
N THR A 47 -7.76 3.21 25.82
CA THR A 47 -8.65 2.36 25.03
C THR A 47 -8.02 2.09 23.67
N ALA A 48 -7.78 0.82 23.37
CA ALA A 48 -7.37 0.36 22.04
C ALA A 48 -8.55 -0.31 21.34
N ASP A 49 -8.76 0.00 20.06
CA ASP A 49 -9.88 -0.51 19.28
C ASP A 49 -9.49 -0.92 17.85
N TYR A 50 -10.22 -1.87 17.26
CA TYR A 50 -9.86 -2.50 15.98
C TYR A 50 -11.05 -2.49 15.01
N GLN A 51 -10.99 -1.61 14.01
CA GLN A 51 -12.13 -1.18 13.19
C GLN A 51 -11.96 -1.55 11.72
N LEU A 52 -12.04 -2.84 11.39
CA LEU A 52 -12.09 -3.29 9.98
C LEU A 52 -13.51 -3.41 9.43
N GLY A 53 -14.53 -3.36 10.30
CA GLY A 53 -15.95 -3.41 9.91
C GLY A 53 -16.55 -2.04 9.55
N GLY A 54 -15.77 -0.97 9.64
CA GLY A 54 -16.22 0.42 9.47
C GLY A 54 -15.67 1.31 10.58
N ALA A 55 -15.35 2.55 10.21
CA ALA A 55 -14.83 3.55 11.14
C ALA A 55 -15.94 4.13 12.04
N TYR A 56 -15.63 4.30 13.32
CA TYR A 56 -16.43 5.05 14.28
C TYR A 56 -15.53 5.75 15.29
N ASP A 57 -16.03 6.85 15.87
CA ASP A 57 -15.19 7.78 16.62
C ASP A 57 -15.14 7.48 18.13
N GLU A 58 -16.12 6.75 18.65
CA GLU A 58 -16.23 6.42 20.07
C GLU A 58 -16.73 4.99 20.28
N VAL A 59 -16.26 4.34 21.34
CA VAL A 59 -16.78 3.03 21.77
C VAL A 59 -18.13 3.23 22.48
N ALA A 60 -18.94 2.16 22.53
CA ALA A 60 -20.21 2.15 23.25
C ALA A 60 -20.09 2.78 24.66
N GLY A 61 -21.07 3.62 24.99
CA GLY A 61 -21.05 4.41 26.23
C GLY A 61 -20.23 5.71 26.14
N GLY A 62 -19.78 6.11 24.96
CA GLY A 62 -19.08 7.38 24.73
C GLY A 62 -17.62 7.36 25.20
N THR A 63 -16.98 6.18 25.18
CA THR A 63 -15.60 6.06 25.61
C THR A 63 -14.66 6.46 24.47
N SER A 64 -13.77 7.40 24.75
CA SER A 64 -12.74 7.86 23.81
C SER A 64 -11.77 6.72 23.45
N ILE A 65 -11.29 6.74 22.20
CA ILE A 65 -10.30 5.79 21.70
C ILE A 65 -8.94 6.46 21.68
N ASP A 66 -7.93 5.84 22.30
CA ASP A 66 -6.56 6.36 22.37
C ASP A 66 -5.66 5.75 21.28
N VAL A 67 -5.94 4.49 20.90
CA VAL A 67 -5.26 3.78 19.81
C VAL A 67 -6.30 3.09 18.95
N VAL A 68 -6.27 3.31 17.63
CA VAL A 68 -7.21 2.67 16.71
C VAL A 68 -6.47 2.02 15.55
N VAL A 69 -6.84 0.78 15.22
CA VAL A 69 -6.44 0.14 13.97
C VAL A 69 -7.59 0.27 12.98
N ARG A 70 -7.34 0.90 11.83
CA ARG A 70 -8.33 1.05 10.74
C ARG A 70 -7.74 0.53 9.44
N ASP A 71 -8.61 0.17 8.50
CA ASP A 71 -8.19 -0.10 7.12
C ASP A 71 -7.37 1.09 6.59
N ALA A 72 -6.32 0.83 5.81
CA ALA A 72 -5.44 1.88 5.29
C ALA A 72 -6.15 2.90 4.38
N THR A 73 -7.36 2.62 3.90
CA THR A 73 -8.20 3.54 3.11
C THR A 73 -9.15 4.39 3.96
N ALA A 74 -9.28 4.10 5.25
CA ALA A 74 -10.14 4.87 6.16
C ALA A 74 -9.39 6.10 6.71
N ASP A 75 -10.14 7.17 6.96
CA ASP A 75 -9.58 8.35 7.60
C ASP A 75 -9.04 8.02 9.01
N PRO A 76 -7.89 8.60 9.40
CA PRO A 76 -7.37 8.47 10.75
C PRO A 76 -8.33 9.13 11.75
N LEU A 77 -8.41 8.60 12.97
CA LEU A 77 -9.21 9.19 14.03
C LEU A 77 -8.45 10.37 14.66
N PRO A 78 -9.00 11.61 14.61
CA PRO A 78 -8.33 12.75 15.23
C PRO A 78 -8.15 12.56 16.74
N GLY A 79 -6.96 12.86 17.24
CA GLY A 79 -6.65 12.75 18.67
C GLY A 79 -6.29 11.35 19.15
N ALA A 80 -6.47 10.31 18.33
CA ALA A 80 -6.01 8.96 18.62
C ALA A 80 -4.74 8.61 17.84
N TYR A 81 -3.96 7.65 18.35
CA TYR A 81 -2.89 7.03 17.59
C TYR A 81 -3.49 6.07 16.55
N SER A 82 -3.45 6.44 15.28
CA SER A 82 -4.01 5.64 14.19
C SER A 82 -2.96 4.67 13.61
N VAL A 83 -3.31 3.39 13.53
CA VAL A 83 -2.52 2.32 12.91
C VAL A 83 -3.19 1.90 11.60
N CYS A 84 -2.44 1.93 10.50
CA CYS A 84 -2.91 1.50 9.19
C CYS A 84 -2.86 -0.04 9.08
N TYR A 85 -4.02 -0.67 8.96
CA TYR A 85 -4.12 -2.08 8.61
C TYR A 85 -3.88 -2.27 7.11
N VAL A 86 -2.97 -3.18 6.78
CA VAL A 86 -2.72 -3.63 5.41
C VAL A 86 -2.72 -5.15 5.42
N ASN A 87 -3.48 -5.78 4.53
CA ASN A 87 -3.41 -7.22 4.36
C ASN A 87 -2.14 -7.59 3.58
N GLY A 88 -1.17 -8.21 4.26
CA GLY A 88 0.12 -8.55 3.66
C GLY A 88 0.19 -9.94 3.02
N PHE A 89 -0.84 -10.79 3.16
CA PHE A 89 -0.72 -12.22 2.84
C PHE A 89 -1.83 -12.77 1.94
N GLN A 90 -2.86 -11.99 1.62
CA GLN A 90 -3.86 -12.43 0.64
C GLN A 90 -3.38 -12.13 -0.78
N THR A 91 -3.44 -13.13 -1.64
CA THR A 91 -3.25 -12.99 -3.08
C THR A 91 -4.60 -12.75 -3.77
N GLN A 92 -4.59 -12.05 -4.91
CA GLN A 92 -5.77 -11.86 -5.76
C GLN A 92 -6.22 -13.13 -6.46
#